data_AF-X1FNI9-F1
#
_entry.id   AF-X1FNI9-F1
#
_cell.length_a   1.000
_cell.length_b   1.000
_cell.length_c   1.000
_cell.angle_alpha   90.00
_cell.angle_beta   90.00
_cell.angle_gamma   90.00
#
_symmetry.space_group_name_H-M   'P 1'
#
loop_
_entity.id
_entity.type
_entity.pdbx_description
1 polymer ?
#
loop_
_entity_poly.entity_id
_entity_poly.type
_entity_poly.pdbx_seq_one_letter_code
_entity_poly.pdbx_strand_id
1 'polypeptide(L)'
;EELVNEINYLDYSIYHLDGPDALPHLDMILEISRLNAVQWVPGAAENKEGVVKWIPIYRKIQAKQKAIIVYCRPQEVNLLLENLAPEGLMISISCSSEKQAEELLSEKGWIG
;
A
#
# COMPACT_ATOMS: atom_id res chain seq x y z
N GLU A 1 0.11 -16.38 18.09
CA GLU A 1 -0.30 -15.67 19.33
C GLU A 1 0.54 -14.41 19.55
N GLU A 2 1.86 -14.47 19.44
CA GLU A 2 2.77 -13.31 19.61
C GLU A 2 2.42 -12.09 18.73
N LEU A 3 2.24 -12.29 17.41
CA LEU A 3 1.83 -11.21 16.49
C LEU A 3 0.55 -10.47 16.94
N VAL A 4 -0.44 -11.22 17.40
CA VAL A 4 -1.72 -10.65 17.86
C VAL A 4 -1.51 -9.85 19.15
N ASN A 5 -0.63 -10.31 20.04
CA ASN A 5 -0.29 -9.58 21.27
C ASN A 5 0.41 -8.25 20.97
N GLU A 6 1.35 -8.24 20.02
CA GLU A 6 2.01 -7.01 19.57
C GLU A 6 1.01 -6.02 18.94
N ILE A 7 0.15 -6.50 18.05
CA ILE A 7 -0.92 -5.69 17.45
C ILE A 7 -1.88 -5.15 18.52
N ASN A 8 -2.15 -5.94 19.56
CA ASN A 8 -3.02 -5.51 20.66
C ASN A 8 -2.38 -4.46 21.56
N TYR A 9 -1.05 -4.44 21.64
CA TYR A 9 -0.28 -3.50 22.46
C TYR A 9 -0.15 -2.13 21.77
N LEU A 10 -0.02 -2.10 20.45
CA LEU A 10 0.07 -0.87 19.68
C LEU A 10 -1.29 -0.18 19.50
N ASP A 11 -1.29 1.15 19.54
CA ASP A 11 -2.49 1.96 19.20
C ASP A 11 -2.85 1.79 17.72
N TYR A 12 -1.82 1.81 16.86
CA TYR A 12 -1.92 1.61 15.42
C TYR A 12 -0.80 0.70 14.93
N SER A 13 -1.17 -0.34 14.19
CA SER A 13 -0.27 -1.39 13.71
C SER A 13 -0.23 -1.40 12.18
N ILE A 14 0.98 -1.56 11.63
CA ILE A 14 1.23 -1.75 10.21
C ILE A 14 1.96 -3.07 10.04
N TYR A 15 1.38 -3.99 9.27
CA TYR A 15 2.03 -5.25 8.96
C TYR A 15 2.83 -5.13 7.67
N HIS A 16 4.13 -5.42 7.75
CA HIS A 16 5.02 -5.48 6.60
C HIS A 16 4.85 -6.82 5.88
N LEU A 17 4.39 -6.80 4.64
CA LEU A 17 4.21 -7.99 3.82
C LEU A 17 5.25 -8.02 2.70
N ASP A 18 6.29 -8.84 2.92
CA ASP A 18 7.50 -8.89 2.10
C ASP A 18 7.45 -10.00 1.06
N GLY A 19 7.16 -9.60 -0.17
CA GLY A 19 7.30 -10.42 -1.36
C GLY A 19 6.13 -11.38 -1.65
N PRO A 20 6.09 -11.93 -2.88
CA PRO A 20 5.03 -12.84 -3.32
C PRO A 20 4.90 -14.10 -2.46
N ASP A 21 6.01 -14.58 -1.89
CA ASP A 21 6.03 -15.79 -1.06
C ASP A 21 5.24 -15.64 0.25
N ALA A 22 5.00 -14.40 0.70
CA ALA A 22 4.19 -14.13 1.88
C ALA A 22 2.68 -14.02 1.58
N LEU A 23 2.27 -13.91 0.30
CA LEU A 23 0.87 -13.79 -0.10
C LEU A 23 -0.05 -14.95 0.35
N PRO A 24 0.40 -16.22 0.45
CA PRO A 24 -0.43 -17.29 1.01
C PRO A 24 -0.92 -17.02 2.43
N HIS A 25 -0.23 -16.15 3.19
CA HIS A 25 -0.60 -15.78 4.55
C HIS A 25 -1.50 -14.54 4.63
N LEU A 26 -1.67 -13.81 3.53
CA LEU A 26 -2.38 -12.53 3.51
C LEU A 26 -3.80 -12.65 4.07
N ASP A 27 -4.57 -13.68 3.67
CA ASP A 27 -5.94 -13.83 4.14
C ASP A 27 -6.00 -14.02 5.66
N MET A 28 -5.10 -14.82 6.24
CA MET A 28 -5.01 -15.01 7.68
C MET A 28 -4.66 -13.70 8.41
N ILE A 29 -3.72 -12.92 7.86
CA ILE A 29 -3.31 -11.64 8.44
C ILE A 29 -4.46 -10.63 8.42
N LEU A 30 -5.23 -10.59 7.33
CA LEU A 30 -6.35 -9.65 7.19
C LEU A 30 -7.53 -9.96 8.12
N GLU A 31 -7.65 -11.19 8.62
CA GLU A 31 -8.65 -11.55 9.65
C GLU A 31 -8.32 -10.99 11.04
N ILE A 32 -7.10 -10.49 11.27
CA ILE A 32 -6.74 -9.85 12.53
C ILE A 32 -7.49 -8.51 12.62
N SER A 33 -8.57 -8.47 13.39
CA SER A 33 -9.49 -7.33 13.47
C SER A 33 -8.77 -6.02 13.84
N ARG A 34 -7.83 -6.07 14.78
CA ARG A 34 -7.06 -4.91 15.26
C ARG A 34 -5.88 -4.48 14.38
N LEU A 35 -5.55 -5.24 13.33
CA LEU A 35 -4.56 -4.77 12.37
C LEU A 35 -5.09 -3.52 11.65
N ASN A 36 -4.32 -2.43 11.56
CA ASN A 36 -4.80 -1.19 10.95
C ASN A 36 -4.41 -1.08 9.48
N ALA A 37 -3.15 -1.38 9.14
CA ALA A 37 -2.64 -1.21 7.79
C ALA A 37 -1.73 -2.36 7.35
N VAL A 38 -1.58 -2.51 6.03
CA VAL A 38 -0.60 -3.39 5.40
C VAL A 38 0.35 -2.55 4.54
N GLN A 39 1.65 -2.78 4.68
CA GLN A 39 2.67 -2.28 3.77
C GLN A 39 3.04 -3.42 2.82
N TRP A 40 2.65 -3.30 1.54
CA TRP A 40 3.00 -4.31 0.54
C TRP A 40 4.32 -3.97 -0.15
N VAL A 41 5.27 -4.91 -0.09
CA VAL A 41 6.57 -4.78 -0.76
C VAL A 41 6.79 -6.01 -1.65
N PRO A 42 6.62 -5.92 -2.98
CA PRO A 42 6.74 -7.08 -3.86
C PRO A 42 8.19 -7.55 -4.08
N GLY A 43 9.19 -6.81 -3.59
CA GLY A 43 10.60 -7.10 -3.80
C GLY A 43 11.14 -6.58 -5.15
N ALA A 44 12.46 -6.43 -5.25
CA ALA A 44 13.11 -5.74 -6.37
C ALA A 44 12.92 -6.45 -7.73
N ALA A 45 12.81 -7.78 -7.72
CA ALA A 45 12.63 -8.58 -8.94
C ALA A 45 11.27 -8.35 -9.61
N GLU A 46 10.27 -7.96 -8.82
CA GLU A 46 8.87 -7.81 -9.23
C GLU A 46 8.52 -6.40 -9.73
N ASN A 47 9.50 -5.48 -9.75
CA ASN A 47 9.29 -4.08 -10.15
C ASN A 47 9.04 -3.87 -11.65
N LYS A 48 9.26 -4.89 -12.50
CA LYS A 48 9.15 -4.74 -13.96
C LYS A 48 7.72 -4.42 -14.41
N GLU A 49 6.76 -5.14 -13.87
CA GLU A 49 5.34 -4.95 -14.21
C GLU A 49 4.74 -3.73 -13.49
N GLY A 50 5.39 -3.25 -12.44
CA GLY A 50 4.92 -2.11 -11.67
C GLY A 50 3.69 -2.43 -10.84
N VAL A 51 2.89 -1.42 -10.52
CA VAL A 51 1.76 -1.58 -9.57
C VAL A 51 0.54 -2.28 -10.15
N VAL A 52 0.40 -2.33 -11.48
CA VAL A 52 -0.78 -2.92 -12.15
C VAL A 52 -1.02 -4.38 -11.74
N LYS A 53 0.06 -5.15 -11.62
CA LYS A 53 0.05 -6.56 -11.21
C LYS A 53 -0.56 -6.75 -9.82
N TRP A 54 -0.38 -5.76 -8.95
CA TRP A 54 -0.70 -5.84 -7.53
C TRP A 54 -2.04 -5.20 -7.17
N ILE A 55 -2.74 -4.57 -8.12
CA ILE A 55 -4.09 -4.00 -7.90
C ILE A 55 -5.06 -5.01 -7.26
N PRO A 56 -5.12 -6.30 -7.69
CA PRO A 56 -5.99 -7.27 -7.03
C PRO A 56 -5.67 -7.48 -5.55
N ILE A 57 -4.39 -7.43 -5.17
CA ILE A 57 -3.94 -7.54 -3.78
C ILE A 57 -4.34 -6.29 -2.99
N TYR A 58 -4.15 -5.10 -3.57
CA TYR A 58 -4.55 -3.84 -2.93
C TYR A 58 -6.04 -3.78 -2.65
N ARG A 59 -6.87 -4.19 -3.63
CA ARG A 59 -8.32 -4.30 -3.47
C ARG A 59 -8.72 -5.31 -2.41
N LYS A 60 -8.02 -6.45 -2.33
CA LYS A 60 -8.27 -7.47 -1.29
C LYS A 60 -8.05 -6.88 0.12
N ILE A 61 -6.98 -6.12 0.30
CA ILE A 61 -6.65 -5.44 1.57
C ILE A 61 -7.73 -4.41 1.92
N GLN A 62 -8.12 -3.55 0.97
CA GLN A 62 -9.17 -2.54 1.19
C GLN A 62 -10.54 -3.17 1.45
N ALA A 63 -10.88 -4.30 0.82
CA ALA A 63 -12.13 -5.02 1.08
C ALA A 63 -12.25 -5.51 2.53
N LYS A 64 -11.12 -5.66 3.24
CA LYS A 64 -11.06 -5.98 4.67
C LYS A 64 -10.95 -4.74 5.56
N GLN A 65 -11.20 -3.55 4.99
CA GLN A 65 -11.17 -2.25 5.65
C GLN A 65 -9.82 -1.96 6.33
N LYS A 66 -8.73 -2.47 5.73
CA LYS A 66 -7.37 -2.20 6.16
C LYS A 66 -6.80 -1.08 5.31
N ALA A 67 -6.07 -0.16 5.94
CA ALA A 67 -5.27 0.82 5.21
C ALA A 67 -4.13 0.12 4.46
N ILE A 68 -3.61 0.77 3.43
CA ILE A 68 -2.55 0.21 2.61
C ILE A 68 -1.51 1.26 2.23
N ILE A 69 -0.24 0.87 2.33
CA ILE A 69 0.90 1.63 1.80
C ILE A 69 1.32 0.98 0.49
N VAL A 70 1.30 1.75 -0.60
CA VAL A 70 1.67 1.33 -1.94
C VAL A 70 2.85 2.15 -2.44
N TYR A 71 3.87 1.47 -2.95
CA TYR A 71 5.01 2.10 -3.61
C TYR A 71 4.80 2.09 -5.12
N CYS A 72 4.93 3.24 -5.78
CA CYS A 72 4.75 3.33 -7.23
C CYS A 72 5.69 4.36 -7.88
N ARG A 73 5.80 4.28 -9.20
CA ARG A 73 6.47 5.31 -10.00
C ARG A 73 5.51 6.48 -10.25
N PRO A 74 6.01 7.71 -10.49
CA PRO A 74 5.16 8.87 -10.76
C PRO A 74 4.10 8.65 -11.84
N GLN A 75 4.41 7.89 -12.89
CA GLN A 75 3.50 7.62 -14.01
C GLN A 75 2.36 6.65 -13.66
N GLU A 76 2.45 5.96 -12.52
CA GLU A 76 1.50 4.93 -12.10
C GLU A 76 0.43 5.45 -11.12
N VAL A 77 0.55 6.70 -10.67
CA VAL A 77 -0.34 7.28 -9.66
C VAL A 77 -1.80 7.27 -10.12
N ASN A 78 -2.06 7.68 -11.36
CA ASN A 78 -3.42 7.67 -11.92
C ASN A 78 -4.03 6.27 -11.89
N LEU A 79 -3.23 5.25 -12.20
CA LEU A 79 -3.69 3.87 -12.18
C LEU A 79 -4.14 3.45 -10.77
N LEU A 80 -3.42 3.87 -9.73
CA LEU A 80 -3.83 3.62 -8.35
C LEU A 80 -5.10 4.38 -7.98
N LEU A 81 -5.18 5.67 -8.30
CA LEU A 81 -6.35 6.52 -7.99
C LEU A 81 -7.63 6.05 -8.70
N GLU A 82 -7.52 5.52 -9.92
CA GLU A 82 -8.65 4.97 -10.68
C GLU A 82 -9.13 3.62 -10.15
N ASN A 83 -8.27 2.86 -9.46
CA ASN A 83 -8.56 1.47 -9.10
C ASN A 83 -8.76 1.22 -7.61
N LEU A 84 -8.34 2.14 -6.74
CA LEU A 84 -8.36 2.00 -5.29
C LEU A 84 -9.21 3.10 -4.64
N ALA A 85 -9.82 2.76 -3.51
CA ALA A 85 -10.55 3.73 -2.71
C ALA A 85 -9.56 4.71 -2.03
N PRO A 86 -9.90 5.99 -1.87
CA PRO A 86 -9.04 6.94 -1.17
C PRO A 86 -8.94 6.65 0.34
N GLU A 87 -9.95 6.01 0.93
CA GLU A 87 -9.97 5.70 2.37
C GLU A 87 -8.86 4.70 2.74
N GLY A 88 -7.95 5.15 3.61
CA GLY A 88 -6.84 4.33 4.09
C GLY A 88 -5.73 4.10 3.06
N LEU A 89 -5.73 4.80 1.92
CA LEU A 89 -4.69 4.67 0.90
C LEU A 89 -3.55 5.66 1.15
N MET A 90 -2.33 5.14 1.32
CA MET A 90 -1.10 5.90 1.30
C MET A 90 -0.29 5.52 0.05
N ILE A 91 -0.10 6.46 -0.86
CA ILE A 91 0.77 6.30 -2.03
C ILE A 91 2.14 6.89 -1.71
N SER A 92 3.18 6.07 -1.79
CA SER A 92 4.58 6.48 -1.68
C SER A 92 5.23 6.44 -3.05
N ILE A 93 5.88 7.54 -3.42
CA ILE A 93 6.39 7.77 -4.77
C ILE A 93 7.82 8.27 -4.67
N SER A 94 8.72 7.68 -5.44
CA SER A 94 10.07 8.21 -5.60
C SER A 94 10.12 9.14 -6.82
N CYS A 95 10.32 10.43 -6.57
CA CYS A 95 10.59 11.42 -7.61
C CYS A 95 12.10 11.70 -7.70
N SER A 96 12.56 12.07 -8.89
CA SER A 96 13.96 12.42 -9.17
C SER A 96 14.36 13.82 -8.65
N SER A 97 13.38 14.64 -8.30
CA SER A 97 13.56 15.99 -7.74
C SER A 97 12.31 16.44 -7.00
N GLU A 98 12.47 17.44 -6.12
CA GLU A 98 11.36 18.14 -5.46
C GLU A 98 10.40 18.77 -6.49
N LYS A 99 10.93 19.43 -7.51
CA LYS A 99 10.13 20.01 -8.61
C LYS A 99 9.20 18.99 -9.26
N GLN A 100 9.69 17.78 -9.56
CA GLN A 100 8.84 16.73 -10.13
C GLN A 100 7.72 16.32 -9.17
N ALA A 101 7.99 16.29 -7.86
CA ALA A 101 6.97 15.97 -6.85
C ALA A 101 5.90 17.07 -6.78
N GLU A 102 6.30 18.35 -6.79
CA GLU A 102 5.38 19.49 -6.81
C GLU A 102 4.50 19.51 -8.07
N GLU A 103 5.09 19.28 -9.25
CA GLU A 103 4.36 19.19 -10.53
C GLU A 103 3.33 18.06 -10.49
N LEU A 104 3.72 16.88 -9.99
CA LEU A 104 2.81 15.75 -9.85
C LEU A 104 1.65 16.07 -8.89
N LEU A 105 1.93 16.68 -7.74
CA LEU A 105 0.90 17.05 -6.77
C LEU A 105 -0.06 18.11 -7.34
N SER A 106 0.48 19.13 -8.02
CA SER A 106 -0.33 20.17 -8.68
C SER A 106 -1.22 19.60 -9.78
N GLU A 107 -0.73 18.64 -10.58
CA GLU A 107 -1.53 17.92 -11.58
C GLU A 107 -2.71 17.18 -10.96
N LYS A 108 -2.57 16.70 -9.71
CA LYS A 108 -3.66 16.06 -8.95
C LYS A 108 -4.52 17.04 -8.15
N GLY A 109 -4.33 18.34 -8.35
CA GLY A 109 -5.13 19.38 -7.70
C GLY A 109 -4.76 19.64 -6.24
N TRP A 110 -3.59 19.20 -5.78
CA TRP A 110 -3.09 19.60 -4.47
C TRP A 110 -2.67 21.07 -4.48
N ILE A 111 -3.10 21.83 -3.48
CA ILE A 111 -2.94 23.29 -3.42
C ILE A 111 -2.04 23.78 -2.27
N GLY A 112 -1.38 22.86 -1.54
CA GLY A 112 -0.59 23.19 -0.34
C GLY A 112 -1.44 23.14 0.92
#